data_AF-A0AAX0Q8M2-F1
#
_entry.id   AF-A0AAX0Q8M2-F1
#
_cell.length_a   1.000
_cell.length_b   1.000
_cell.length_c   1.000
_cell.angle_alpha   90.00
_cell.angle_beta   90.00
_cell.angle_gamma   90.00
#
_symmetry.space_group_name_H-M   'P 1'
#
loop_
_entity.id
_entity.type
_entity.pdbx_description
1 polymer ?
#
loop_
_entity_poly.entity_id
_entity_poly.type
_entity_poly.pdbx_seq_one_letter_code
_entity_poly.pdbx_strand_id
1 'polypeptide(L)'
;MAAKKSKKTAEPESAPKLFYIFYNQERWDNWLKTLETADWAGDEESDEMPEGFRILDGFSDDITLAVIKIIRLCQNSRIPLEEAKSKLRSVEEIVMAEVPGEELAEIVGSMQVSLVVLFAAGQKYLEEIRPPAEEVKNLVKEGRKVVTKDPEKALDIASSIGSAVINGASCCGKYVKDTDEPTLFDEWLVEVERIADAMKSLKDFDEEAGESS
;
A
#
# COMPACT_ATOMS: atom_id res chain seq x y z
N MET A 1 -23.49 32.76 -49.42
CA MET A 1 -23.26 32.78 -47.96
C MET A 1 -23.64 31.41 -47.41
N ALA A 2 -22.68 30.63 -46.91
CA ALA A 2 -22.94 29.35 -46.26
C ALA A 2 -22.78 29.55 -44.75
N ALA A 3 -23.85 29.28 -43.99
CA ALA A 3 -23.87 29.43 -42.55
C ALA A 3 -22.95 28.39 -41.89
N LYS A 4 -21.89 28.86 -41.23
CA LYS A 4 -21.04 28.05 -40.35
C LYS A 4 -21.87 27.63 -39.12
N LYS A 5 -22.12 26.33 -38.98
CA LYS A 5 -22.58 25.73 -37.72
C LYS A 5 -21.47 25.88 -36.68
N SER A 6 -21.77 26.60 -35.60
CA SER A 6 -20.94 26.71 -34.41
C SER A 6 -20.76 25.34 -33.75
N LYS A 7 -19.51 24.94 -33.59
CA LYS A 7 -19.11 23.72 -32.88
C LYS A 7 -19.33 23.99 -31.38
N LYS A 8 -20.29 23.28 -30.78
CA LYS A 8 -20.54 23.30 -29.33
C LYS A 8 -19.34 22.63 -28.67
N THR A 9 -18.52 23.41 -27.96
CA THR A 9 -17.46 22.87 -27.09
C THR A 9 -18.17 22.07 -26.00
N ALA A 10 -17.92 20.76 -25.96
CA ALA A 10 -18.32 19.94 -24.83
C ALA A 10 -17.51 20.40 -23.62
N GLU A 11 -18.18 20.76 -22.53
CA GLU A 11 -17.54 20.91 -21.23
C GLU A 11 -16.86 19.57 -20.88
N PRO A 12 -15.65 19.59 -20.27
CA PRO A 12 -15.05 18.36 -19.79
C PRO A 12 -16.00 17.72 -18.79
N GLU A 13 -16.41 16.49 -19.08
CA GLU A 13 -17.18 15.63 -18.20
C GLU A 13 -16.49 15.65 -16.83
N SER A 14 -17.16 16.17 -15.80
CA SER A 14 -16.58 16.21 -14.44
C SER A 14 -16.20 14.78 -14.07
N ALA A 15 -14.92 14.56 -13.72
CA ALA A 15 -14.44 13.25 -13.31
C ALA A 15 -15.42 12.64 -12.30
N PRO A 16 -15.82 11.36 -12.45
CA PRO A 16 -16.79 10.75 -11.57
C PRO A 16 -16.30 10.86 -10.12
N LYS A 17 -17.05 11.57 -9.27
CA LYS A 17 -16.76 11.69 -7.84
C LYS A 17 -16.83 10.30 -7.21
N LEU A 18 -15.68 9.67 -6.99
CA LEU A 18 -15.62 8.31 -6.44
C LEU A 18 -15.58 8.37 -4.91
N PHE A 19 -16.75 8.18 -4.29
CA PHE A 19 -16.91 8.00 -2.84
C PHE A 19 -16.16 6.76 -2.29
N TYR A 20 -15.73 5.86 -3.17
CA TYR A 20 -15.07 4.58 -2.84
C TYR A 20 -13.54 4.64 -2.88
N ILE A 21 -12.93 5.82 -3.04
CA ILE A 21 -11.45 5.91 -3.12
C ILE A 21 -10.80 5.60 -1.78
N PHE A 22 -11.39 6.06 -0.68
CA PHE A 22 -10.76 5.95 0.64
C PHE A 22 -11.16 4.67 1.36
N TYR A 23 -10.16 4.03 1.95
CA TYR A 23 -10.35 2.86 2.78
C TYR A 23 -11.21 3.20 4.00
N ASN A 24 -12.10 2.30 4.40
CA ASN A 24 -13.05 2.52 5.48
C ASN A 24 -13.26 1.25 6.32
N GLN A 25 -13.94 1.39 7.46
CA GLN A 25 -14.18 0.29 8.39
C GLN A 25 -15.00 -0.85 7.77
N GLU A 26 -16.02 -0.54 6.98
CA GLU A 26 -16.85 -1.56 6.34
C GLU A 26 -16.02 -2.47 5.41
N ARG A 27 -15.09 -1.88 4.65
CA ARG A 27 -14.17 -2.62 3.78
C ARG A 27 -13.24 -3.53 4.57
N TRP A 28 -12.68 -3.04 5.67
CA TRP A 28 -11.86 -3.83 6.60
C TRP A 28 -12.65 -5.01 7.17
N ASP A 29 -13.85 -4.75 7.70
CA ASP A 29 -14.70 -5.78 8.31
C ASP A 29 -15.11 -6.85 7.29
N ASN A 30 -15.31 -6.47 6.02
CA ASN A 30 -15.63 -7.41 4.95
C ASN A 30 -14.46 -8.34 4.61
N TRP A 31 -13.23 -7.83 4.63
CA TRP A 31 -12.04 -8.67 4.47
C TRP A 31 -11.86 -9.64 5.65
N LEU A 32 -12.03 -9.16 6.89
CA LEU A 32 -11.95 -10.01 8.08
C LEU A 32 -12.97 -11.16 8.03
N LYS A 33 -14.23 -10.87 7.69
CA LYS A 33 -15.27 -11.91 7.52
C LYS A 33 -14.93 -12.92 6.44
N THR A 34 -14.28 -12.46 5.36
CA THR A 34 -13.89 -13.33 4.26
C THR A 34 -12.79 -14.30 4.71
N LEU A 35 -11.80 -13.81 5.45
CA LEU A 35 -10.73 -14.63 6.04
C LEU A 35 -11.23 -15.62 7.09
N GLU A 36 -12.19 -15.22 7.93
CA GLU A 36 -12.79 -16.07 8.96
C GLU A 36 -13.38 -17.37 8.39
N THR A 37 -13.89 -17.31 7.15
CA THR A 37 -14.51 -18.46 6.47
C THR A 37 -13.60 -19.15 5.45
N ALA A 38 -12.34 -18.72 5.32
CA ALA A 38 -11.45 -19.20 4.27
C ALA A 38 -10.87 -20.59 4.56
N ASP A 39 -10.60 -21.36 3.50
CA ASP A 39 -9.86 -22.61 3.61
C ASP A 39 -8.33 -22.38 3.64
N TRP A 40 -7.71 -22.78 4.75
CA TRP A 40 -6.27 -22.67 5.00
C TRP A 40 -5.50 -23.94 4.70
N ALA A 41 -6.17 -25.10 4.62
CA ALA A 41 -5.54 -26.38 4.33
C ALA A 41 -5.29 -26.54 2.83
N GLY A 42 -6.27 -26.11 2.01
CA GLY A 42 -6.24 -26.31 0.57
C GLY A 42 -6.38 -27.78 0.17
N ASP A 43 -6.05 -28.07 -1.08
CA ASP A 43 -6.09 -29.42 -1.64
C ASP A 43 -4.67 -30.01 -1.69
N GLU A 44 -4.43 -31.12 -0.98
CA GLU A 44 -3.13 -31.81 -0.95
C GLU A 44 -2.70 -32.32 -2.34
N GLU A 45 -3.63 -32.50 -3.29
CA GLU A 45 -3.36 -32.94 -4.66
C GLU A 45 -3.13 -31.77 -5.63
N SER A 46 -3.24 -30.53 -5.16
CA SER A 46 -3.09 -29.31 -5.97
C SER A 46 -1.78 -28.58 -5.65
N ASP A 47 -1.12 -28.08 -6.70
CA ASP A 47 0.02 -27.15 -6.56
C ASP A 47 -0.45 -25.70 -6.30
N GLU A 48 -1.76 -25.45 -6.19
CA GLU A 48 -2.31 -24.12 -5.92
C GLU A 48 -2.18 -23.75 -4.43
N MET A 49 -1.85 -22.48 -4.19
CA MET A 49 -1.84 -21.93 -2.83
C MET A 49 -3.25 -21.97 -2.21
N PRO A 50 -3.39 -22.38 -0.92
CA PRO A 50 -4.68 -22.41 -0.24
C PRO A 50 -5.42 -21.08 -0.32
N GLU A 51 -6.75 -21.15 -0.26
CA GLU A 51 -7.64 -20.00 -0.46
C GLU A 51 -7.35 -18.87 0.55
N GLY A 52 -7.17 -19.21 1.82
CA GLY A 52 -6.89 -18.24 2.89
C GLY A 52 -5.65 -17.40 2.62
N PHE A 53 -4.55 -18.01 2.14
CA PHE A 53 -3.33 -17.27 1.80
C PHE A 53 -3.53 -16.34 0.59
N ARG A 54 -4.28 -16.77 -0.42
CA ARG A 54 -4.60 -15.91 -1.58
C ARG A 54 -5.50 -14.73 -1.19
N ILE A 55 -6.46 -14.96 -0.30
CA ILE A 55 -7.31 -13.90 0.25
C ILE A 55 -6.46 -12.90 1.06
N LEU A 56 -5.54 -13.40 1.90
CA LEU A 56 -4.66 -12.56 2.72
C LEU A 56 -3.71 -11.70 1.87
N ASP A 57 -3.16 -12.26 0.79
CA ASP A 57 -2.34 -11.50 -0.16
C ASP A 57 -3.15 -10.41 -0.86
N GLY A 58 -4.35 -10.74 -1.36
CA GLY A 58 -5.27 -9.78 -1.96
C GLY A 58 -5.75 -8.69 -0.98
N PHE A 59 -5.88 -9.02 0.30
CA PHE A 59 -6.21 -8.06 1.35
C PHE A 59 -5.06 -7.05 1.56
N SER A 60 -3.82 -7.54 1.57
CA SER A 60 -2.62 -6.69 1.63
C SER A 60 -2.56 -5.75 0.43
N ASP A 61 -2.72 -6.28 -0.78
CA ASP A 61 -2.75 -5.50 -2.03
C ASP A 61 -3.80 -4.40 -2.00
N ASP A 62 -4.98 -4.71 -1.47
CA ASP A 62 -6.09 -3.78 -1.41
C ASP A 62 -5.81 -2.57 -0.50
N ILE A 63 -5.23 -2.83 0.67
CA ILE A 63 -4.80 -1.79 1.61
C ILE A 63 -3.70 -0.94 0.96
N THR A 64 -2.69 -1.59 0.37
CA THR A 64 -1.58 -0.90 -0.29
C THR A 64 -2.08 -0.01 -1.43
N LEU A 65 -2.99 -0.50 -2.28
CA LEU A 65 -3.62 0.30 -3.32
C LEU A 65 -4.39 1.51 -2.76
N ALA A 66 -5.11 1.35 -1.65
CA ALA A 66 -5.84 2.45 -1.03
C ALA A 66 -4.91 3.55 -0.50
N VAL A 67 -3.80 3.16 0.14
CA VAL A 67 -2.76 4.09 0.59
C VAL A 67 -2.11 4.80 -0.60
N ILE A 68 -1.73 4.06 -1.64
CA ILE A 68 -1.09 4.66 -2.82
C ILE A 68 -2.04 5.60 -3.59
N LYS A 69 -3.35 5.32 -3.63
CA LYS A 69 -4.33 6.27 -4.19
C LYS A 69 -4.32 7.61 -3.46
N ILE A 70 -4.23 7.62 -2.13
CA ILE A 70 -4.12 8.87 -1.35
C ILE A 70 -2.87 9.65 -1.78
N ILE A 71 -1.73 8.97 -1.90
CA ILE A 71 -0.47 9.58 -2.32
C ILE A 71 -0.58 10.14 -3.75
N ARG A 72 -1.17 9.39 -4.69
CA ARG A 72 -1.38 9.82 -6.07
C ARG A 72 -2.27 11.05 -6.18
N LEU A 73 -3.38 11.08 -5.42
CA LEU A 73 -4.24 12.26 -5.36
C LEU A 73 -3.45 13.48 -4.86
N CYS A 74 -2.57 13.32 -3.87
CA CYS A 74 -1.72 14.41 -3.40
C CYS A 74 -0.69 14.83 -4.47
N GLN A 75 -0.01 13.87 -5.13
CA GLN A 75 0.95 14.14 -6.21
C GLN A 75 0.33 14.92 -7.36
N ASN A 76 -0.90 14.58 -7.72
CA ASN A 76 -1.64 15.23 -8.80
C ASN A 76 -2.36 16.51 -8.34
N SER A 77 -2.12 16.97 -7.11
CA SER A 77 -2.77 18.16 -6.53
C SER A 77 -4.30 18.07 -6.51
N ARG A 78 -4.86 16.86 -6.41
CA ARG A 78 -6.30 16.59 -6.28
C ARG A 78 -6.80 16.74 -4.86
N ILE A 79 -5.92 16.51 -3.88
CA ILE A 79 -6.15 16.80 -2.46
C ILE A 79 -4.93 17.54 -1.89
N PRO A 80 -5.10 18.44 -0.91
CA PRO A 80 -3.98 19.09 -0.23
C PRO A 80 -3.21 18.11 0.66
N LEU A 81 -1.94 18.46 0.94
CA LEU A 81 -1.04 17.65 1.76
C LEU A 81 -1.63 17.26 3.12
N GLU A 82 -2.23 18.21 3.83
CA GLU A 82 -2.81 17.96 5.16
C GLU A 82 -4.01 17.01 5.10
N GLU A 83 -4.79 17.05 4.02
CA GLU A 83 -5.86 16.09 3.80
C GLU A 83 -5.28 14.70 3.49
N ALA A 84 -4.23 14.61 2.67
CA ALA A 84 -3.55 13.34 2.39
C ALA A 84 -3.00 12.68 3.68
N LYS A 85 -2.35 13.48 4.55
CA LYS A 85 -1.87 13.01 5.86
C LYS A 85 -3.00 12.51 6.75
N SER A 86 -4.08 13.28 6.84
CA SER A 86 -5.26 12.91 7.64
C SER A 86 -5.85 11.58 7.16
N LYS A 87 -6.04 11.43 5.85
CA LYS A 87 -6.58 10.19 5.26
C LYS A 87 -5.65 9.00 5.44
N LEU A 88 -4.34 9.18 5.24
CA LEU A 88 -3.36 8.12 5.48
C LEU A 88 -3.48 7.59 6.92
N ARG A 89 -3.52 8.50 7.89
CA ARG A 89 -3.70 8.17 9.31
C ARG A 89 -5.01 7.46 9.59
N SER A 90 -6.12 7.88 8.98
CA SER A 90 -7.40 7.18 9.15
C SER A 90 -7.35 5.75 8.64
N VAL A 91 -6.67 5.47 7.51
CA VAL A 91 -6.48 4.10 7.03
C VAL A 91 -5.60 3.31 7.99
N GLU A 92 -4.51 3.91 8.47
CA GLU A 92 -3.61 3.28 9.45
C GLU A 92 -4.35 2.92 10.75
N GLU A 93 -5.16 3.82 11.29
CA GLU A 93 -5.95 3.60 12.51
C GLU A 93 -6.93 2.44 12.37
N ILE A 94 -7.53 2.26 11.19
CA ILE A 94 -8.43 1.13 10.90
C ILE A 94 -7.63 -0.17 10.79
N VAL A 95 -6.56 -0.16 9.98
CA VAL A 95 -5.79 -1.36 9.65
C VAL A 95 -4.98 -1.87 10.83
N MET A 96 -4.50 -0.98 11.70
CA MET A 96 -3.69 -1.32 12.89
C MET A 96 -4.53 -1.53 14.15
N ALA A 97 -5.86 -1.46 14.04
CA ALA A 97 -6.75 -1.77 15.16
C ALA A 97 -6.63 -3.26 15.57
N GLU A 98 -7.01 -3.54 16.81
CA GLU A 98 -7.08 -4.90 17.32
C GLU A 98 -8.08 -5.74 16.53
N VAL A 99 -7.67 -6.95 16.14
CA VAL A 99 -8.49 -7.89 15.39
C VAL A 99 -9.22 -8.81 16.38
N PRO A 100 -10.55 -8.97 16.27
CA PRO A 100 -11.29 -9.85 17.15
C PRO A 100 -11.00 -11.33 16.86
N GLY A 101 -10.89 -12.12 17.92
CA GLY A 101 -10.66 -13.57 17.84
C GLY A 101 -9.17 -13.94 17.75
N GLU A 102 -8.74 -14.93 18.52
CA GLU A 102 -7.32 -15.30 18.66
C GLU A 102 -6.70 -15.78 17.35
N GLU A 103 -7.37 -16.71 16.66
CA GLU A 103 -6.88 -17.30 15.41
C GLU A 103 -6.79 -16.26 14.28
N LEU A 104 -7.83 -15.45 14.10
CA LEU A 104 -7.84 -14.41 13.08
C LEU A 104 -6.81 -13.31 13.40
N ALA A 105 -6.63 -12.96 14.68
CA ALA A 105 -5.63 -12.00 15.11
C ALA A 105 -4.20 -12.48 14.85
N GLU A 106 -3.91 -13.76 14.99
CA GLU A 106 -2.59 -14.32 14.67
C GLU A 106 -2.28 -14.18 13.17
N ILE A 107 -3.23 -14.56 12.31
CA ILE A 107 -3.10 -14.48 10.85
C ILE A 107 -2.97 -13.03 10.39
N VAL A 108 -3.90 -12.17 10.80
CA VAL A 108 -3.93 -10.75 10.40
C VAL A 108 -2.79 -9.97 11.04
N GLY A 109 -2.35 -10.36 12.23
CA GLY A 109 -1.22 -9.74 12.92
C GLY A 109 0.08 -9.83 12.12
N SER A 110 0.35 -10.96 11.47
CA SER A 110 1.50 -11.10 10.56
C SER A 110 1.43 -10.13 9.39
N MET A 111 0.23 -9.92 8.83
CA MET A 111 0.01 -8.95 7.75
C MET A 111 0.20 -7.52 8.27
N GLN A 112 -0.36 -7.19 9.44
CA GLN A 112 -0.21 -5.86 10.08
C GLN A 112 1.27 -5.52 10.30
N VAL A 113 2.09 -6.46 10.78
CA VAL A 113 3.54 -6.28 10.97
C VAL A 113 4.23 -5.87 9.66
N SER A 114 3.83 -6.47 8.53
CA SER A 114 4.36 -6.09 7.21
C SER A 114 3.90 -4.69 6.80
N LEU A 115 2.63 -4.37 7.00
CA LEU A 115 2.00 -3.09 6.61
C LEU A 115 2.50 -1.88 7.41
N VAL A 116 3.19 -2.05 8.55
CA VAL A 116 3.82 -0.92 9.27
C VAL A 116 4.74 -0.13 8.34
N VAL A 117 5.44 -0.81 7.42
CA VAL A 117 6.32 -0.16 6.44
C VAL A 117 5.54 0.67 5.43
N LEU A 118 4.36 0.21 5.00
CA LEU A 118 3.51 0.95 4.07
C LEU A 118 3.13 2.32 4.64
N PHE A 119 2.63 2.36 5.87
CA PHE A 119 2.19 3.60 6.51
C PHE A 119 3.39 4.51 6.82
N ALA A 120 4.45 3.97 7.40
CA ALA A 120 5.66 4.74 7.69
C ALA A 120 6.32 5.30 6.42
N ALA A 121 6.35 4.54 5.32
CA ALA A 121 6.85 5.01 4.03
C ALA A 121 5.97 6.11 3.43
N GLY A 122 4.64 5.95 3.49
CA GLY A 122 3.68 6.95 3.06
C GLY A 122 3.83 8.27 3.82
N GLN A 123 3.95 8.19 5.16
CA GLN A 123 4.17 9.36 6.00
C GLN A 123 5.48 10.07 5.64
N LYS A 124 6.59 9.32 5.59
CA LYS A 124 7.90 9.84 5.19
C LYS A 124 7.86 10.51 3.82
N TYR A 125 7.15 9.93 2.86
CA TYR A 125 6.99 10.51 1.54
C TYR A 125 6.28 11.88 1.59
N LEU A 126 5.16 11.96 2.31
CA LEU A 126 4.38 13.19 2.50
C LEU A 126 5.14 14.27 3.30
N GLU A 127 6.06 13.86 4.17
CA GLU A 127 6.96 14.75 4.93
C GLU A 127 8.25 15.11 4.17
N GLU A 128 8.37 14.65 2.92
CA GLU A 128 9.57 14.80 2.09
C GLU A 128 10.85 14.20 2.69
N ILE A 129 10.70 13.26 3.62
CA ILE A 129 11.79 12.49 4.23
C ILE A 129 12.06 11.28 3.36
N ARG A 130 13.05 11.40 2.47
CA ARG A 130 13.46 10.29 1.60
C ARG A 130 14.96 10.32 1.29
N PRO A 131 15.61 9.16 1.26
CA PRO A 131 16.98 9.06 0.80
C PRO A 131 17.05 9.23 -0.74
N PRO A 132 18.21 9.63 -1.27
CA PRO A 132 18.48 9.56 -2.70
C PRO A 132 18.35 8.13 -3.24
N ALA A 133 17.95 7.98 -4.51
CA ALA A 133 17.70 6.68 -5.12
C ALA A 133 18.95 5.76 -5.14
N GLU A 134 20.13 6.35 -5.25
CA GLU A 134 21.43 5.67 -5.23
C GLU A 134 21.75 5.02 -3.88
N GLU A 135 21.14 5.47 -2.77
CA GLU A 135 21.40 4.95 -1.43
C GLU A 135 20.60 3.68 -1.11
N VAL A 136 19.52 3.40 -1.84
CA VAL A 136 18.63 2.24 -1.61
C VAL A 136 19.40 0.93 -1.44
N LYS A 137 20.40 0.69 -2.28
CA LYS A 137 21.22 -0.54 -2.20
C LYS A 137 21.99 -0.66 -0.87
N ASN A 138 22.50 0.46 -0.37
CA ASN A 138 23.26 0.48 0.87
C ASN A 138 22.33 0.32 2.08
N LEU A 139 21.18 0.99 2.04
CA LEU A 139 20.13 0.87 3.04
C LEU A 139 19.62 -0.57 3.16
N VAL A 140 19.36 -1.28 2.05
CA VAL A 140 18.99 -2.70 2.06
C VAL A 140 20.03 -3.54 2.80
N LYS A 141 21.33 -3.31 2.55
CA LYS A 141 22.41 -4.05 3.24
C LYS A 141 22.49 -3.70 4.72
N GLU A 142 22.20 -2.46 5.09
CA GLU A 142 22.21 -2.01 6.48
C GLU A 142 21.04 -2.60 7.26
N GLY A 143 19.82 -2.48 6.73
CA GLY A 143 18.60 -3.01 7.35
C GLY A 143 18.72 -4.49 7.70
N ARG A 144 19.19 -5.31 6.76
CA ARG A 144 19.48 -6.75 6.99
C ARG A 144 20.48 -7.01 8.12
N LYS A 145 21.45 -6.12 8.34
CA LYS A 145 22.44 -6.27 9.42
C LYS A 145 21.89 -5.89 10.78
N VAL A 146 20.96 -4.93 10.82
CA VAL A 146 20.46 -4.36 12.08
C VAL A 146 19.16 -4.99 12.55
N VAL A 147 18.35 -5.61 11.68
CA VAL A 147 17.01 -6.14 12.01
C VAL A 147 16.95 -7.01 13.26
N THR A 148 17.95 -7.86 13.49
CA THR A 148 17.97 -8.74 14.67
C THR A 148 18.41 -8.05 15.95
N LYS A 149 19.08 -6.90 15.86
CA LYS A 149 19.62 -6.15 17.00
C LYS A 149 18.79 -4.92 17.35
N ASP A 150 18.18 -4.33 16.32
CA ASP A 150 17.48 -3.05 16.36
C ASP A 150 16.39 -3.05 15.27
N PRO A 151 15.25 -3.71 15.55
CA PRO A 151 14.14 -3.81 14.60
C PRO A 151 13.51 -2.45 14.31
N GLU A 152 13.52 -1.51 15.26
CA GLU A 152 13.04 -0.14 15.06
C GLU A 152 13.90 0.60 14.03
N LYS A 153 15.23 0.51 14.14
CA LYS A 153 16.12 1.06 13.11
C LYS A 153 15.95 0.35 11.77
N ALA A 154 15.73 -0.96 11.76
CA ALA A 154 15.46 -1.68 10.52
C ALA A 154 14.15 -1.22 9.87
N LEU A 155 13.11 -0.96 10.66
CA LEU A 155 11.84 -0.40 10.19
C LEU A 155 12.02 1.02 9.63
N ASP A 156 12.81 1.86 10.31
CA ASP A 156 13.16 3.19 9.82
C ASP A 156 13.88 3.12 8.46
N ILE A 157 14.79 2.17 8.29
CA ILE A 157 15.46 1.91 7.01
C ILE A 157 14.46 1.43 5.95
N ALA A 158 13.61 0.46 6.26
CA ALA A 158 12.64 -0.10 5.31
C ALA A 158 11.64 0.96 4.82
N SER A 159 11.08 1.75 5.75
CA SER A 159 10.19 2.87 5.43
C SER A 159 10.87 3.98 4.63
N SER A 160 12.17 4.25 4.89
CA SER A 160 12.95 5.20 4.07
C SER A 160 13.11 4.71 2.63
N ILE A 161 13.37 3.41 2.44
CA ILE A 161 13.41 2.79 1.12
C ILE A 161 12.03 2.90 0.45
N GLY A 162 10.94 2.57 1.16
CA GLY A 162 9.57 2.69 0.66
C GLY A 162 9.24 4.11 0.20
N SER A 163 9.60 5.13 0.98
CA SER A 163 9.44 6.55 0.62
C SER A 163 10.20 6.92 -0.66
N ALA A 164 11.42 6.39 -0.86
CA ALA A 164 12.15 6.57 -2.11
C ALA A 164 11.48 5.87 -3.29
N VAL A 165 10.91 4.68 -3.10
CA VAL A 165 10.15 3.93 -4.12
C VAL A 165 8.90 4.66 -4.55
N ILE A 166 8.14 5.20 -3.60
CA ILE A 166 6.99 6.08 -3.87
C ILE A 166 7.44 7.28 -4.72
N ASN A 167 8.65 7.80 -4.49
CA ASN A 167 9.25 8.86 -5.29
C ASN A 167 9.90 8.38 -6.62
N GLY A 168 9.72 7.13 -7.02
CA GLY A 168 10.18 6.57 -8.29
C GLY A 168 11.57 5.91 -8.26
N ALA A 169 12.18 5.71 -7.10
CA ALA A 169 13.39 4.90 -7.00
C ALA A 169 13.11 3.42 -7.33
N SER A 170 14.10 2.75 -7.91
CA SER A 170 13.99 1.30 -8.17
C SER A 170 14.32 0.47 -6.92
N CYS A 171 13.31 -0.21 -6.41
CA CYS A 171 13.38 -1.32 -5.44
C CYS A 171 12.16 -2.20 -5.70
N CYS A 172 12.04 -3.42 -5.22
CA CYS A 172 12.91 -4.31 -4.46
C CYS A 172 13.04 -5.72 -5.08
N GLY A 173 12.45 -6.04 -6.23
CA GLY A 173 12.49 -7.39 -6.83
C GLY A 173 13.89 -7.98 -7.08
N LYS A 174 14.95 -7.16 -7.13
CA LYS A 174 16.36 -7.61 -7.18
C LYS A 174 16.98 -7.94 -5.81
N TYR A 175 16.31 -7.56 -4.73
CA TYR A 175 16.76 -7.65 -3.35
C TYR A 175 15.87 -8.53 -2.47
N VAL A 176 14.58 -8.65 -2.82
CA VAL A 176 13.72 -9.73 -2.38
C VAL A 176 14.32 -11.00 -2.95
N LYS A 177 14.77 -11.89 -2.08
CA LYS A 177 15.33 -13.18 -2.46
C LYS A 177 14.32 -14.23 -2.06
N ASP A 178 14.13 -15.19 -2.96
CA ASP A 178 13.57 -16.48 -2.57
C ASP A 178 14.59 -17.15 -1.64
N THR A 179 14.29 -17.20 -0.35
CA THR A 179 15.16 -17.67 0.72
C THR A 179 14.34 -18.48 1.69
N ASP A 180 14.88 -19.61 2.12
CA ASP A 180 14.18 -20.55 3.02
C ASP A 180 14.00 -19.97 4.44
N GLU A 181 14.82 -18.98 4.80
CA GLU A 181 14.79 -18.29 6.10
C GLU A 181 14.66 -16.78 5.91
N PRO A 182 13.47 -16.26 5.57
CA PRO A 182 13.27 -14.82 5.46
C PRO A 182 13.38 -14.14 6.83
N THR A 183 14.00 -12.96 6.86
CA THR A 183 14.00 -12.11 8.06
C THR A 183 12.80 -11.17 8.05
N LEU A 184 12.47 -10.57 9.19
CA LEU A 184 11.45 -9.51 9.25
C LEU A 184 11.74 -8.36 8.25
N PHE A 185 13.02 -8.06 8.00
CA PHE A 185 13.39 -7.06 7.00
C PHE A 185 13.16 -7.55 5.56
N ASP A 186 13.20 -8.86 5.30
CA ASP A 186 12.80 -9.44 4.01
C ASP A 186 11.32 -9.25 3.75
N GLU A 187 10.47 -9.55 4.74
CA GLU A 187 9.02 -9.35 4.67
C GLU A 187 8.68 -7.89 4.38
N TRP A 188 9.37 -6.97 5.06
CA TRP A 188 9.25 -5.54 4.78
C TRP A 188 9.71 -5.13 3.38
N LEU A 189 10.74 -5.77 2.81
CA LEU A 189 11.12 -5.51 1.42
C LEU A 189 10.10 -6.07 0.41
N VAL A 190 9.40 -7.15 0.75
CA VAL A 190 8.25 -7.65 -0.03
C VAL A 190 7.13 -6.61 -0.03
N GLU A 191 6.81 -6.02 1.13
CA GLU A 191 5.83 -4.92 1.17
C GLU A 191 6.28 -3.71 0.35
N VAL A 192 7.58 -3.36 0.36
CA VAL A 192 8.09 -2.29 -0.50
C VAL A 192 7.99 -2.62 -1.99
N GLU A 193 8.14 -3.89 -2.39
CA GLU A 193 7.86 -4.32 -3.77
C GLU A 193 6.38 -4.13 -4.10
N ARG A 194 5.48 -4.53 -3.19
CA ARG A 194 4.04 -4.32 -3.34
C ARG A 194 3.69 -2.83 -3.52
N ILE A 195 4.34 -1.94 -2.78
CA ILE A 195 4.26 -0.48 -2.97
C ILE A 195 4.69 -0.09 -4.38
N ALA A 196 5.81 -0.62 -4.88
CA ALA A 196 6.32 -0.32 -6.22
C ALA A 196 5.32 -0.75 -7.31
N ASP A 197 4.72 -1.93 -7.16
CA ASP A 197 3.72 -2.46 -8.07
C ASP A 197 2.42 -1.64 -8.04
N ALA A 198 1.96 -1.25 -6.85
CA ALA A 198 0.82 -0.34 -6.70
C ALA A 198 1.09 1.03 -7.33
N MET A 199 2.30 1.59 -7.15
CA MET A 199 2.70 2.85 -7.81
C MET A 199 2.67 2.71 -9.33
N LYS A 200 3.12 1.58 -9.86
CA LYS A 200 3.14 1.31 -11.30
C LYS A 200 1.75 1.10 -11.88
N SER A 201 0.88 0.38 -11.18
CA SER A 201 -0.50 0.14 -11.62
C SER A 201 -1.33 1.42 -11.64
N LEU A 202 -1.02 2.37 -10.74
CA LEU A 202 -1.68 3.67 -10.63
C LEU A 202 -0.94 4.81 -11.34
N LYS A 203 -0.07 4.52 -12.32
CA LYS A 203 0.73 5.55 -13.03
C LYS A 203 -0.12 6.63 -13.73
N ASP A 204 -1.29 6.24 -14.23
CA ASP A 204 -2.22 7.12 -14.95
C ASP A 204 -3.46 7.46 -14.09
N PHE A 205 -3.43 7.15 -12.79
CA PHE A 205 -4.52 7.42 -11.87
C PHE A 205 -4.61 8.92 -11.57
N ASP A 206 -5.74 9.54 -11.93
CA ASP A 206 -5.99 10.98 -11.73
C ASP A 206 -7.49 11.25 -11.52
N GLU A 207 -8.02 10.76 -10.40
CA GLU A 207 -9.44 10.91 -10.02
C GLU A 207 -9.68 12.14 -9.12
N GLU A 208 -10.93 12.58 -9.02
CA GLU A 208 -11.36 13.61 -8.07
C GLU A 208 -12.07 12.97 -6.87
N ALA A 209 -11.63 13.30 -5.65
CA ALA A 209 -12.29 12.85 -4.43
C ALA A 209 -13.70 13.46 -4.36
N GLY A 210 -14.73 12.62 -4.22
CA GLY A 210 -16.09 13.10 -3.98
C GLY A 210 -16.17 13.77 -2.61
N GLU A 211 -16.65 15.01 -2.55
CA GLU A 211 -17.07 15.63 -1.28
C GLU A 211 -18.30 14.88 -0.75
N SER A 212 -18.20 14.36 0.47
CA SER A 212 -19.38 13.92 1.25
C SER A 212 -20.22 15.15 1.59
N SER A 213 -21.34 15.32 0.87
CA SER A 213 -22.39 16.30 1.18
C SER A 213 -23.03 16.05 2.53
#